data_AF-A0A5W0Y2H2-F1
#
_entry.id   AF-A0A5W0Y2H2-F1
#
_cell.length_a   1.000
_cell.length_b   1.000
_cell.length_c   1.000
_cell.angle_alpha   90.00
_cell.angle_beta   90.00
_cell.angle_gamma   90.00
#
_symmetry.space_group_name_H-M   'P 1'
#
loop_
_entity.id
_entity.type
_entity.pdbx_description
1 polymer ?
#
loop_
_entity_poly.entity_id
_entity_poly.type
_entity_poly.pdbx_seq_one_letter_code
_entity_poly.pdbx_strand_id
1 'polypeptide(L)'
;MPKAVSLFSGCGGSDAGLSKAGFDIVMANDILPYAREVYLANLPETDYLIQDIREVEKFPSADLLVGCYPCQGFSQGGARLADRSINFLYKEFARALTNIQPKAFIVENVSGMRNSTFKHLLDDQIKRFSNAGNIGYKVVWNILKAHHYGVPQERKRLIIVGIRNDFDLEYKFPEATHGEEKSLPYVTIGEALKGLPEWPIGEFCDDPFHWYYLSRNRRRNWDEVSKTIVSNLRHIPLHPISPELKKVGMDKWEFITNSPARRFSYKEAAILQGFSKEYTNHGGYLTFPDMDSFGAARMLKERYKVVGNAVPPPLFEAVVRNIPDIW
;
A
#
# COMPACT_ATOMS: atom_id res chain seq x y z
N MET A 1 4.52 10.73 -22.91
CA MET A 1 4.05 10.08 -21.67
C MET A 1 4.82 10.73 -20.52
N PRO A 2 4.16 11.27 -19.49
CA PRO A 2 4.86 11.86 -18.35
C PRO A 2 5.68 10.78 -17.63
N LYS A 3 6.87 11.16 -17.17
CA LYS A 3 7.83 10.26 -16.51
C LYS A 3 7.67 10.28 -15.00
N ALA A 4 7.77 9.12 -14.36
CA ALA A 4 7.70 8.98 -12.92
C ALA A 4 8.93 8.28 -12.34
N VAL A 5 9.38 8.76 -11.17
CA VAL A 5 10.31 8.04 -10.29
C VAL A 5 9.53 7.57 -9.07
N SER A 6 9.64 6.28 -8.74
CA SER A 6 9.00 5.66 -7.57
C SER A 6 10.07 5.26 -6.56
N LEU A 7 9.97 5.77 -5.33
CA LEU A 7 10.86 5.45 -4.23
C LEU A 7 10.11 4.66 -3.15
N PHE A 8 10.79 3.69 -2.54
CA PHE A 8 10.18 2.74 -1.60
C PHE A 8 9.02 1.97 -2.26
N SER A 9 9.24 1.54 -3.50
CA SER A 9 8.20 1.04 -4.41
C SER A 9 7.56 -0.28 -3.95
N GLY A 10 8.25 -1.05 -3.10
CA GLY A 10 7.82 -2.38 -2.72
C GLY A 10 7.56 -3.24 -3.96
N CYS A 11 6.46 -4.00 -3.96
CA CYS A 11 6.05 -4.79 -5.13
C CYS A 11 5.25 -4.01 -6.19
N GLY A 12 5.25 -2.67 -6.13
CA GLY A 12 4.67 -1.83 -7.18
C GLY A 12 3.18 -1.55 -7.05
N GLY A 13 2.66 -1.42 -5.82
CA GLY A 13 1.25 -1.09 -5.62
C GLY A 13 0.86 0.29 -6.16
N SER A 14 1.63 1.32 -5.82
CA SER A 14 1.45 2.68 -6.36
C SER A 14 1.76 2.72 -7.86
N ASP A 15 2.83 2.03 -8.26
CA ASP A 15 3.34 1.92 -9.61
C ASP A 15 2.33 1.30 -10.58
N ALA A 16 1.59 0.28 -10.17
CA ALA A 16 0.52 -0.28 -10.98
C ALA A 16 -0.58 0.75 -11.26
N GLY A 17 -0.92 1.59 -10.27
CA GLY A 17 -1.84 2.71 -10.45
C GLY A 17 -1.28 3.82 -11.36
N LEU A 18 0.03 4.11 -11.27
CA LEU A 18 0.72 5.04 -12.16
C LEU A 18 0.72 4.58 -13.62
N SER A 19 1.10 3.32 -13.85
CA SER A 19 1.10 2.70 -15.17
C SER A 19 -0.30 2.76 -15.80
N LYS A 20 -1.33 2.44 -15.01
CA LYS A 20 -2.73 2.54 -15.44
C LYS A 20 -3.17 3.98 -15.76
N ALA A 21 -2.62 4.97 -15.05
CA ALA A 21 -2.83 6.39 -15.31
C ALA A 21 -2.02 6.93 -16.51
N GLY A 22 -1.20 6.10 -17.16
CA GLY A 22 -0.43 6.47 -18.35
C GLY A 22 0.90 7.15 -18.04
N PHE A 23 1.56 6.81 -16.94
CA PHE A 23 2.92 7.25 -16.64
C PHE A 23 3.96 6.22 -17.07
N ASP A 24 5.09 6.72 -17.55
CA ASP A 24 6.30 5.93 -17.81
C ASP A 24 7.16 5.92 -16.55
N ILE A 25 7.27 4.77 -15.89
CA ILE A 25 8.02 4.64 -14.63
C ILE A 25 9.47 4.34 -14.96
N VAL A 26 10.27 5.40 -15.03
CA VAL A 26 11.68 5.34 -15.47
C VAL A 26 12.62 4.80 -14.41
N MET A 27 12.20 4.78 -13.14
CA MET A 27 12.97 4.20 -12.04
C MET A 27 12.03 3.83 -10.89
N ALA A 28 12.25 2.64 -10.34
CA ALA A 28 11.70 2.20 -9.06
C ALA A 28 12.85 1.86 -8.08
N ASN A 29 12.66 2.07 -6.78
CA ASN A 29 13.67 1.74 -5.77
C ASN A 29 13.05 1.14 -4.52
N ASP A 30 13.66 0.06 -4.02
CA ASP A 30 13.41 -0.49 -2.68
C ASP A 30 14.64 -1.25 -2.19
N ILE A 31 14.73 -1.54 -0.89
CA ILE A 31 15.81 -2.34 -0.33
C ILE A 31 15.49 -3.85 -0.31
N LEU A 32 14.22 -4.23 -0.53
CA LEU A 32 13.75 -5.60 -0.39
C LEU A 32 13.91 -6.41 -1.70
N PRO A 33 14.79 -7.44 -1.76
CA PRO A 33 15.02 -8.18 -2.99
C PRO A 33 13.77 -8.89 -3.53
N TYR A 34 12.96 -9.49 -2.66
CA TYR A 34 11.73 -10.15 -3.09
C TYR A 34 10.67 -9.18 -3.65
N ALA A 35 10.71 -7.93 -3.21
CA ALA A 35 9.81 -6.91 -3.73
C ALA A 35 10.11 -6.61 -5.20
N ARG A 36 11.40 -6.56 -5.59
CA ARG A 36 11.83 -6.46 -7.00
C ARG A 36 11.30 -7.62 -7.83
N GLU A 37 11.46 -8.85 -7.36
CA GLU A 37 11.04 -10.03 -8.15
C GLU A 37 9.54 -9.99 -8.44
N VAL A 38 8.73 -9.67 -7.44
CA VAL A 38 7.29 -9.48 -7.64
C VAL A 38 7.02 -8.27 -8.54
N TYR A 39 7.73 -7.16 -8.37
CA TYR A 39 7.57 -5.99 -9.21
C TYR A 39 7.81 -6.31 -10.69
N LEU A 40 9.00 -6.83 -11.04
CA LEU A 40 9.41 -7.09 -12.42
C LEU A 40 8.60 -8.19 -13.09
N ALA A 41 8.04 -9.13 -12.32
CA ALA A 41 7.10 -10.11 -12.86
C ALA A 41 5.77 -9.50 -13.34
N ASN A 42 5.47 -8.26 -12.96
CA ASN A 42 4.21 -7.57 -13.27
C ASN A 42 4.39 -6.24 -14.02
N LEU A 43 5.55 -5.59 -13.85
CA LEU A 43 5.99 -4.34 -14.50
C LEU A 43 7.45 -4.51 -14.98
N PRO A 44 7.70 -5.30 -16.03
CA PRO A 44 9.05 -5.73 -16.42
C PRO A 44 9.94 -4.62 -17.03
N GLU A 45 9.33 -3.57 -17.58
CA GLU A 45 10.05 -2.52 -18.31
C GLU A 45 10.71 -1.47 -17.41
N THR A 46 10.40 -1.47 -16.11
CA THR A 46 10.93 -0.48 -15.17
C THR A 46 12.35 -0.82 -14.74
N ASP A 47 13.22 0.18 -14.71
CA ASP A 47 14.53 0.07 -14.06
C ASP A 47 14.36 0.03 -12.53
N TYR A 48 14.37 -1.18 -11.97
CA TYR A 48 14.18 -1.41 -10.54
C TYR A 48 15.52 -1.55 -9.82
N LEU A 49 15.87 -0.54 -9.03
CA LEU A 49 17.10 -0.47 -8.25
C LEU A 49 16.90 -1.06 -6.84
N ILE A 50 17.46 -2.25 -6.59
CA ILE A 50 17.58 -2.78 -5.21
C ILE A 50 18.75 -2.09 -4.51
N GLN A 51 18.46 -1.04 -3.76
CA GLN A 51 19.47 -0.30 -3.03
C GLN A 51 18.85 0.45 -1.86
N ASP A 52 19.61 0.66 -0.79
CA ASP A 52 19.23 1.61 0.23
C ASP A 52 19.18 3.02 -0.37
N ILE A 53 18.03 3.70 -0.23
CA ILE A 53 17.83 5.04 -0.78
C ILE A 53 18.90 6.04 -0.32
N ARG A 54 19.48 5.85 0.88
CA ARG A 54 20.55 6.71 1.43
C ARG A 54 21.82 6.69 0.59
N GLU A 55 22.03 5.63 -0.18
CA GLU A 55 23.19 5.43 -1.04
C GLU A 55 22.91 5.82 -2.50
N VAL A 56 21.66 6.13 -2.85
CA VAL A 56 21.28 6.56 -4.20
C VAL A 56 21.61 8.05 -4.35
N GLU A 57 22.67 8.36 -5.07
CA GLU A 57 23.14 9.75 -5.26
C GLU A 57 22.49 10.44 -6.46
N LYS A 58 22.20 9.69 -7.53
CA LYS A 58 21.70 10.22 -8.80
C LYS A 58 20.29 9.69 -9.06
N PHE A 59 19.42 10.58 -9.50
CA PHE A 59 18.06 10.26 -9.92
C PHE A 59 17.86 10.73 -11.36
N PRO A 60 17.10 9.99 -12.19
CA PRO A 60 16.74 10.46 -13.51
C PRO A 60 15.77 11.66 -13.41
N SER A 61 15.69 12.45 -14.47
CA SER A 61 14.68 13.49 -14.60
C SER A 61 13.29 12.86 -14.73
N ALA A 62 12.31 13.40 -14.01
CA ALA A 62 10.93 12.94 -14.01
C ALA A 62 9.95 14.08 -13.77
N ASP A 63 8.73 13.92 -14.28
CA ASP A 63 7.62 14.85 -14.12
C ASP A 63 6.89 14.62 -12.79
N LEU A 64 6.90 13.38 -12.28
CA LEU A 64 6.26 12.98 -11.03
C LEU A 64 7.24 12.18 -10.15
N LEU A 65 7.28 12.51 -8.85
CA LEU A 65 7.99 11.73 -7.84
C LEU A 65 7.00 11.08 -6.87
N VAL A 66 7.12 9.77 -6.66
CA VAL A 66 6.27 9.02 -5.75
C VAL A 66 7.09 8.39 -4.62
N GLY A 67 6.56 8.39 -3.40
CA GLY A 67 7.23 7.84 -2.22
C GLY A 67 6.29 7.07 -1.29
N CYS A 68 6.73 5.90 -0.81
CA CYS A 68 5.98 5.06 0.14
C CYS A 68 6.87 4.60 1.31
N TYR A 69 7.57 5.53 1.96
CA TYR A 69 8.56 5.18 2.98
C TYR A 69 7.93 4.59 4.26
N PRO A 70 8.64 3.67 4.93
CA PRO A 70 8.14 3.00 6.11
C PRO A 70 7.90 3.97 7.28
N CYS A 71 6.81 3.75 7.99
CA CYS A 71 6.41 4.50 9.18
C CYS A 71 6.31 3.55 10.40
N GLN A 72 7.27 2.62 10.52
CA GLN A 72 7.20 1.48 11.45
C GLN A 72 7.23 1.88 12.93
N GLY A 73 7.82 3.02 13.29
CA GLY A 73 7.76 3.57 14.65
C GLY A 73 6.37 4.06 15.09
N PHE A 74 5.40 4.13 14.17
CA PHE A 74 4.18 4.94 14.34
C PHE A 74 2.87 4.17 14.12
N SER A 75 2.94 2.91 13.67
CA SER A 75 1.76 2.06 13.51
C SER A 75 1.25 1.57 14.87
N GLN A 76 -0.07 1.40 15.03
CA GLN A 76 -0.66 0.84 16.26
C GLN A 76 -0.18 -0.59 16.57
N GLY A 77 0.43 -1.29 15.60
CA GLY A 77 0.92 -2.66 15.73
C GLY A 77 2.43 -2.80 15.92
N GLY A 78 3.20 -1.70 15.96
CA GLY A 78 4.66 -1.70 16.13
C GLY A 78 5.10 -1.06 17.45
N ALA A 79 6.25 -1.48 17.99
CA ALA A 79 6.85 -0.87 19.17
C ALA A 79 7.14 0.62 18.89
N ARG A 80 6.47 1.51 19.64
CA ARG A 80 6.51 2.98 19.49
C ARG A 80 7.89 3.55 19.87
N LEU A 81 8.87 3.39 18.99
CA LEU A 81 10.23 3.91 19.16
C LEU A 81 10.45 5.06 18.16
N ALA A 82 10.28 6.29 18.63
CA ALA A 82 10.37 7.51 17.81
C ALA A 82 11.77 7.74 17.21
N ASP A 83 12.82 7.26 17.88
CA ASP A 83 14.22 7.55 17.51
C ASP A 83 14.83 6.58 16.48
N ARG A 84 14.05 5.65 15.92
CA ARG A 84 14.58 4.76 14.88
C ARG A 84 14.91 5.54 13.62
N SER A 85 16.12 5.36 13.08
CA SER A 85 16.59 5.99 11.83
C SER A 85 15.63 5.82 10.66
N ILE A 86 14.90 4.70 10.62
CA ILE A 86 13.86 4.41 9.61
C ILE A 86 12.75 5.47 9.56
N ASN A 87 12.46 6.13 10.68
CA ASN A 87 11.44 7.17 10.79
C ASN A 87 11.84 8.46 10.07
N PHE A 88 13.13 8.62 9.73
CA PHE A 88 13.67 9.80 9.07
C PHE A 88 13.90 9.62 7.57
N LEU A 89 13.46 8.50 6.97
CA LEU A 89 13.58 8.25 5.54
C LEU A 89 12.78 9.23 4.67
N TYR A 90 11.82 9.96 5.23
CA TYR A 90 11.20 11.10 4.55
C TYR A 90 12.20 12.20 4.18
N LYS A 91 13.34 12.30 4.88
CA LYS A 91 14.43 13.22 4.54
C LYS A 91 15.12 12.80 3.24
N GLU A 92 15.25 11.50 2.99
CA GLU A 92 15.78 10.97 1.73
C GLU A 92 14.81 11.21 0.58
N PHE A 93 13.50 11.11 0.84
CA PHE A 93 12.49 11.57 -0.12
C PHE A 93 12.63 13.07 -0.41
N ALA A 94 12.79 13.92 0.62
CA ALA A 94 13.00 15.35 0.42
C ALA A 94 14.30 15.66 -0.35
N ARG A 95 15.37 14.87 -0.15
CA ARG A 95 16.61 14.94 -0.91
C ARG A 95 16.38 14.63 -2.40
N ALA A 96 15.69 13.53 -2.69
CA ALA A 96 15.32 13.18 -4.06
C ALA A 96 14.42 14.26 -4.70
N LEU A 97 13.42 14.77 -3.96
CA LEU A 97 12.53 15.85 -4.41
C LEU A 97 13.30 17.13 -4.76
N THR A 98 14.31 17.48 -3.96
CA THR A 98 15.17 18.66 -4.18
C THR A 98 16.09 18.50 -5.39
N ASN A 99 16.55 17.27 -5.66
CA ASN A 99 17.40 16.97 -6.80
C ASN A 99 16.61 16.89 -8.12
N ILE A 100 15.46 16.21 -8.11
CA ILE A 100 14.64 15.96 -9.31
C ILE A 100 13.81 17.21 -9.68
N GLN A 101 13.31 17.94 -8.68
CA GLN A 101 12.36 19.07 -8.84
C GLN A 101 11.21 18.77 -9.82
N PRO A 102 10.49 17.63 -9.63
CA PRO A 102 9.40 17.21 -10.50
C PRO A 102 8.26 18.24 -10.49
N LYS A 103 7.36 18.17 -11.47
CA LYS A 103 6.19 19.05 -11.56
C LYS A 103 5.20 18.80 -10.41
N ALA A 104 5.09 17.55 -9.98
CA ALA A 104 4.32 17.16 -8.80
C ALA A 104 5.00 16.02 -8.03
N PHE A 105 4.55 15.78 -6.80
CA PHE A 105 4.90 14.58 -6.05
C PHE A 105 3.71 14.03 -5.28
N ILE A 106 3.73 12.72 -5.00
CA ILE A 106 2.75 12.04 -4.14
C ILE A 106 3.49 11.18 -3.12
N VAL A 107 3.11 11.30 -1.86
CA VAL A 107 3.60 10.43 -0.78
C VAL A 107 2.42 9.69 -0.14
N GLU A 108 2.55 8.38 0.00
CA GLU A 108 1.67 7.57 0.85
C GLU A 108 2.28 7.37 2.23
N ASN A 109 1.43 7.43 3.26
CA ASN A 109 1.80 7.03 4.60
C ASN A 109 0.63 6.45 5.41
N VAL A 110 0.95 5.89 6.59
CA VAL A 110 -0.04 5.33 7.51
C VAL A 110 -0.87 6.45 8.16
N SER A 111 -2.18 6.20 8.35
CA SER A 111 -3.10 7.16 8.94
C SER A 111 -2.78 7.55 10.40
N GLY A 112 -1.96 6.73 11.10
CA GLY A 112 -1.54 6.98 12.48
C GLY A 112 -0.67 8.23 12.66
N MET A 113 -0.10 8.76 11.57
CA MET A 113 0.75 9.96 11.58
C MET A 113 -0.03 11.23 11.99
N ARG A 114 -1.36 11.27 11.84
CA ARG A 114 -2.20 12.40 12.27
C ARG A 114 -2.40 12.47 13.79
N ASN A 115 -2.09 11.41 14.54
CA ASN A 115 -2.30 11.43 15.98
C ASN A 115 -1.50 12.58 16.61
N SER A 116 -2.03 13.22 17.65
CA SER A 116 -1.44 14.41 18.28
C SER A 116 0.04 14.22 18.64
N THR A 117 0.42 13.00 19.01
CA THR A 117 1.81 12.59 19.29
C THR A 117 2.76 12.80 18.11
N PHE A 118 2.30 12.71 16.86
CA PHE A 118 3.13 12.70 15.64
C PHE A 118 2.85 13.87 14.69
N LYS A 119 1.97 14.79 15.08
CA LYS A 119 1.65 15.98 14.28
C LYS A 119 2.90 16.79 13.92
N HIS A 120 3.86 16.93 14.82
CA HIS A 120 5.10 17.65 14.58
C HIS A 120 5.94 17.06 13.42
N LEU A 121 5.90 15.74 13.21
CA LEU A 121 6.60 15.09 12.09
C LEU A 121 5.88 15.29 10.77
N LEU A 122 4.54 15.28 10.78
CA LEU A 122 3.77 15.63 9.60
C LEU A 122 4.02 17.10 9.21
N ASP A 123 4.04 17.99 10.19
CA ASP A 123 4.33 19.41 9.97
C ASP A 123 5.77 19.63 9.45
N ASP A 124 6.77 18.90 9.96
CA ASP A 124 8.15 18.93 9.44
C ASP A 124 8.24 18.40 8.00
N GLN A 125 7.53 17.31 7.67
CA GLN A 125 7.44 16.79 6.30
C GLN A 125 6.83 17.82 5.34
N ILE A 126 5.66 18.39 5.68
CA ILE A 126 5.00 19.42 4.88
C ILE A 126 5.94 20.60 4.66
N LYS A 127 6.57 21.11 5.73
CA LYS A 127 7.51 22.22 5.64
C LYS A 127 8.69 21.89 4.72
N ARG A 128 9.29 20.70 4.84
CA ARG A 128 10.42 20.31 3.98
C ARG A 128 10.01 20.17 2.53
N PHE A 129 8.88 19.53 2.25
CA PHE A 129 8.42 19.33 0.89
C PHE A 129 8.00 20.65 0.25
N SER A 130 7.35 21.54 0.99
CA SER A 130 7.01 22.89 0.50
C SER A 130 8.22 23.73 0.15
N ASN A 131 9.33 23.56 0.86
CA ASN A 131 10.59 24.29 0.62
C ASN A 131 11.62 23.47 -0.20
N ALA A 132 11.20 22.37 -0.84
CA ALA A 132 12.11 21.55 -1.62
C ALA A 132 12.42 22.19 -2.97
N GLY A 133 13.69 22.12 -3.39
CA GLY A 133 14.17 22.76 -4.62
C GLY A 133 14.18 24.29 -4.53
N ASN A 134 14.33 24.95 -5.69
CA ASN A 134 14.43 26.41 -5.75
C ASN A 134 13.07 27.12 -5.83
N ILE A 135 12.04 26.42 -6.33
CA ILE A 135 10.70 26.96 -6.58
C ILE A 135 9.74 26.64 -5.44
N GLY A 136 9.93 25.50 -4.76
CA GLY A 136 9.02 25.00 -3.73
C GLY A 136 7.71 24.41 -4.28
N TYR A 137 6.87 23.94 -3.36
CA TYR A 137 5.63 23.22 -3.67
C TYR A 137 4.45 23.69 -2.80
N LYS A 138 3.27 23.77 -3.40
CA LYS A 138 2.00 23.88 -2.70
C LYS A 138 1.57 22.49 -2.27
N VAL A 139 1.69 22.20 -0.98
CA VAL A 139 1.52 20.86 -0.41
C VAL A 139 0.21 20.75 0.37
N VAL A 140 -0.58 19.74 0.03
CA VAL A 140 -1.84 19.39 0.71
C VAL A 140 -1.82 17.92 1.11
N TRP A 141 -2.62 17.55 2.10
CA TRP A 141 -2.75 16.15 2.53
C TRP A 141 -4.17 15.81 2.94
N ASN A 142 -4.55 14.54 2.81
CA ASN A 142 -5.83 14.03 3.30
C ASN A 142 -5.73 12.54 3.68
N ILE A 143 -6.70 12.04 4.46
CA ILE A 143 -6.84 10.61 4.73
C ILE A 143 -7.89 10.03 3.80
N LEU A 144 -7.46 9.13 2.93
CA LEU A 144 -8.34 8.42 2.01
C LEU A 144 -8.62 7.00 2.51
N LYS A 145 -9.82 6.50 2.19
CA LYS A 145 -10.23 5.12 2.47
C LYS A 145 -10.25 4.34 1.16
N ALA A 146 -9.49 3.26 1.08
CA ALA A 146 -9.33 2.49 -0.16
C ALA A 146 -10.67 1.95 -0.70
N HIS A 147 -11.58 1.51 0.18
CA HIS A 147 -12.90 1.04 -0.23
C HIS A 147 -13.80 2.11 -0.85
N HIS A 148 -13.48 3.41 -0.72
CA HIS A 148 -14.16 4.46 -1.48
C HIS A 148 -13.74 4.52 -2.96
N TYR A 149 -12.72 3.76 -3.35
CA TYR A 149 -12.13 3.75 -4.70
C TYR A 149 -12.04 2.33 -5.27
N GLY A 150 -12.99 1.45 -4.92
CA GLY A 150 -13.11 0.11 -5.51
C GLY A 150 -12.22 -0.97 -4.90
N VAL A 151 -11.51 -0.68 -3.81
CA VAL A 151 -10.67 -1.68 -3.12
C VAL A 151 -11.49 -2.45 -2.08
N PRO A 152 -11.55 -3.79 -2.10
CA PRO A 152 -12.40 -4.57 -1.20
C PRO A 152 -11.83 -4.72 0.24
N GLN A 153 -11.28 -3.63 0.81
CA GLN A 153 -10.82 -3.60 2.20
C GLN A 153 -10.94 -2.23 2.90
N GLU A 154 -11.06 -2.27 4.23
CA GLU A 154 -11.01 -1.12 5.14
C GLU A 154 -9.57 -0.59 5.34
N ARG A 155 -8.90 -0.09 4.29
CA ARG A 155 -7.56 0.52 4.41
C ARG A 155 -7.65 2.04 4.39
N LYS A 156 -7.14 2.69 5.44
CA LYS A 156 -7.04 4.15 5.54
C LYS A 156 -5.59 4.59 5.39
N ARG A 157 -5.32 5.57 4.54
CA ARG A 157 -3.97 6.09 4.27
C ARG A 157 -3.94 7.59 4.22
N LEU A 158 -2.88 8.15 4.78
CA LEU A 158 -2.57 9.57 4.65
C LEU A 158 -1.84 9.73 3.32
N ILE A 159 -2.34 10.60 2.47
CA ILE A 159 -1.76 10.91 1.17
C ILE A 159 -1.34 12.38 1.22
N ILE A 160 -0.10 12.67 0.88
CA ILE A 160 0.44 14.02 0.74
C ILE A 160 0.69 14.25 -0.75
N VAL A 161 0.18 15.35 -1.29
CA VAL A 161 0.38 15.73 -2.69
C VAL A 161 0.95 17.14 -2.73
N GLY A 162 1.96 17.36 -3.56
CA GLY A 162 2.48 18.69 -3.83
C GLY A 162 2.54 18.99 -5.31
N ILE A 163 2.12 20.19 -5.69
CA ILE A 163 2.29 20.76 -7.04
C ILE A 163 3.33 21.87 -6.94
N ARG A 164 4.25 21.94 -7.90
CA ARG A 164 5.32 22.94 -7.90
C ARG A 164 4.73 24.36 -8.05
N ASN A 165 5.29 25.34 -7.33
CA ASN A 165 4.67 26.66 -7.18
C ASN A 165 4.57 27.47 -8.49
N ASP A 166 5.36 27.16 -9.51
CA ASP A 166 5.34 27.83 -10.82
C ASP A 166 4.05 27.57 -11.61
N PHE A 167 3.28 26.53 -11.26
CA PHE A 167 1.99 26.27 -11.88
C PHE A 167 0.83 27.08 -11.29
N ASP A 168 0.98 27.66 -10.08
CA ASP A 168 -0.09 28.37 -9.34
C ASP A 168 -1.41 27.58 -9.23
N LEU A 169 -1.30 26.26 -9.04
CA LEU A 169 -2.45 25.35 -8.91
C LEU A 169 -2.52 24.73 -7.52
N GLU A 170 -3.75 24.43 -7.09
CA GLU A 170 -4.01 23.66 -5.89
C GLU A 170 -4.54 22.27 -6.24
N TYR A 171 -3.90 21.24 -5.71
CA TYR A 171 -4.41 19.89 -5.82
C TYR A 171 -5.67 19.72 -4.97
N LYS A 172 -6.71 19.13 -5.55
CA LYS A 172 -7.89 18.66 -4.82
C LYS A 172 -7.83 17.13 -4.77
N PHE A 173 -8.26 16.52 -3.67
CA PHE A 173 -8.33 15.07 -3.59
C PHE A 173 -9.54 14.55 -4.39
N PRO A 174 -9.46 13.33 -4.98
CA PRO A 174 -10.56 12.74 -5.71
C PRO A 174 -11.74 12.43 -4.78
N GLU A 175 -12.94 12.73 -5.25
CA GLU A 175 -14.17 12.34 -4.57
C GLU A 175 -14.32 10.81 -4.52
N ALA A 176 -14.98 10.32 -3.47
CA ALA A 176 -15.28 8.91 -3.32
C ALA A 176 -16.21 8.43 -4.44
N THR A 177 -15.83 7.36 -5.14
CA THR A 177 -16.61 6.75 -6.23
C THR A 177 -17.48 5.59 -5.73
N HIS A 178 -17.10 4.95 -4.62
CA HIS A 178 -17.78 3.78 -4.06
C HIS A 178 -18.37 4.05 -2.66
N GLY A 179 -19.59 3.56 -2.40
CA GLY A 179 -20.29 3.64 -1.12
C GLY A 179 -21.82 3.65 -1.24
N GLU A 180 -22.53 3.61 -0.11
CA GLU A 180 -24.01 3.50 -0.05
C GLU A 180 -24.75 4.61 -0.81
N GLU A 181 -24.17 5.81 -0.89
CA GLU A 181 -24.73 6.98 -1.58
C GLU A 181 -23.82 7.47 -2.73
N LYS A 182 -23.02 6.58 -3.31
CA LYS A 182 -22.10 6.91 -4.41
C LYS A 182 -22.52 6.26 -5.72
N SER A 183 -21.82 6.60 -6.80
CA SER A 183 -22.13 6.09 -8.13
C SER A 183 -21.97 4.58 -8.24
N LEU A 184 -21.11 3.98 -7.42
CA LEU A 184 -20.87 2.53 -7.37
C LEU A 184 -21.04 2.00 -5.94
N PRO A 185 -21.57 0.78 -5.74
CA PRO A 185 -21.58 0.14 -4.43
C PRO A 185 -20.16 -0.25 -3.99
N TYR A 186 -19.96 -0.60 -2.72
CA TYR A 186 -18.68 -1.17 -2.30
C TYR A 186 -18.41 -2.51 -2.96
N VAL A 187 -17.17 -2.73 -3.40
CA VAL A 187 -16.72 -4.06 -3.86
C VAL A 187 -16.56 -4.97 -2.64
N THR A 188 -17.30 -6.07 -2.62
CA THR A 188 -17.34 -6.99 -1.48
C THR A 188 -16.26 -8.07 -1.57
N ILE A 189 -16.00 -8.80 -0.48
CA ILE A 189 -15.10 -9.97 -0.50
C ILE A 189 -15.61 -11.02 -1.50
N GLY A 190 -16.92 -11.26 -1.53
CA GLY A 190 -17.55 -12.25 -2.40
C GLY A 190 -17.40 -11.93 -3.88
N GLU A 191 -17.54 -10.66 -4.25
CA GLU A 191 -17.28 -10.21 -5.62
C GLU A 191 -15.81 -10.32 -5.98
N ALA A 192 -14.91 -9.86 -5.11
CA ALA A 192 -13.48 -9.82 -5.36
C ALA A 192 -12.86 -11.21 -5.52
N LEU A 193 -13.30 -12.18 -4.71
CA LEU A 193 -12.74 -13.53 -4.66
C LEU A 193 -13.57 -14.57 -5.45
N LYS A 194 -14.55 -14.11 -6.24
CA LYS A 194 -15.43 -14.98 -7.02
C LYS A 194 -14.64 -15.94 -7.91
N GLY A 195 -14.91 -17.24 -7.77
CA GLY A 195 -14.29 -18.29 -8.58
C GLY A 195 -12.93 -18.77 -8.11
N LEU A 196 -12.42 -18.26 -6.97
CA LEU A 196 -11.22 -18.80 -6.33
C LEU A 196 -11.55 -20.06 -5.49
N PRO A 197 -10.61 -21.00 -5.34
CA PRO A 197 -10.82 -22.19 -4.52
C PRO A 197 -10.96 -21.81 -3.04
N GLU A 198 -11.86 -22.48 -2.33
CA GLU A 198 -12.05 -22.24 -0.90
C GLU A 198 -10.86 -22.70 -0.05
N TRP A 199 -10.08 -23.69 -0.48
CA TRP A 199 -8.97 -24.26 0.28
C TRP A 199 -7.72 -24.45 -0.60
N PRO A 200 -7.03 -23.35 -0.99
CA PRO A 200 -5.84 -23.44 -1.82
C PRO A 200 -4.67 -24.04 -1.03
N ILE A 201 -4.03 -25.08 -1.59
CA ILE A 201 -2.94 -25.80 -0.91
C ILE A 201 -1.66 -24.95 -0.92
N GLY A 202 -1.05 -24.76 0.25
CA GLY A 202 0.24 -24.10 0.40
C GLY A 202 0.23 -22.57 0.21
N GLU A 203 -0.94 -21.95 0.05
CA GLU A 203 -1.04 -20.50 -0.21
C GLU A 203 -1.39 -19.66 1.02
N PHE A 204 -1.75 -20.29 2.14
CA PHE A 204 -2.14 -19.58 3.35
C PHE A 204 -1.35 -20.03 4.57
N CYS A 205 -1.28 -19.15 5.56
CA CYS A 205 -0.71 -19.46 6.86
C CYS A 205 -1.65 -20.38 7.66
N ASP A 206 -1.19 -21.61 7.87
CA ASP A 206 -1.84 -22.67 8.65
C ASP A 206 -1.40 -22.72 10.11
N ASP A 207 -0.55 -21.78 10.56
CA ASP A 207 -0.19 -21.64 11.97
C ASP A 207 -1.45 -21.58 12.85
N PRO A 208 -1.44 -22.26 14.02
CA PRO A 208 -2.51 -22.15 15.00
C PRO A 208 -2.86 -20.70 15.36
N PHE A 209 -4.15 -20.45 15.58
CA PHE A 209 -4.64 -19.15 16.02
C PHE A 209 -4.24 -18.90 17.48
N HIS A 210 -3.20 -18.10 17.68
CA HIS A 210 -2.72 -17.74 19.01
C HIS A 210 -3.63 -16.73 19.72
N TRP A 211 -3.50 -16.61 21.05
CA TRP A 211 -4.34 -15.74 21.89
C TRP A 211 -4.43 -14.28 21.38
N TYR A 212 -3.31 -13.70 20.94
CA TYR A 212 -3.31 -12.31 20.42
C TYR A 212 -4.06 -12.19 19.09
N TYR A 213 -4.06 -13.23 18.24
CA TYR A 213 -4.91 -13.26 17.06
C TYR A 213 -6.40 -13.33 17.43
N LEU A 214 -6.75 -14.09 18.46
CA LEU A 214 -8.12 -14.20 18.95
C LEU A 214 -8.51 -13.06 19.92
N SER A 215 -7.68 -12.04 20.05
CA SER A 215 -8.03 -10.84 20.83
C SER A 215 -8.99 -9.89 20.11
N ARG A 216 -9.14 -10.01 18.79
CA ARG A 216 -10.04 -9.16 17.98
C ARG A 216 -10.78 -10.03 16.97
N ASN A 217 -11.98 -9.59 16.59
CA ASN A 217 -12.67 -10.15 15.44
C ASN A 217 -11.96 -9.72 14.14
N ARG A 218 -11.41 -10.69 13.43
CA ARG A 218 -10.69 -10.53 12.16
C ARG A 218 -11.44 -11.15 10.97
N ARG A 219 -12.68 -11.60 11.18
CA ARG A 219 -13.56 -12.16 10.15
C ARG A 219 -14.55 -11.09 9.66
N ARG A 220 -14.87 -11.16 8.37
CA ARG A 220 -15.94 -10.42 7.70
C ARG A 220 -16.75 -11.41 6.86
N ASN A 221 -18.01 -11.11 6.61
CA ASN A 221 -18.89 -11.88 5.73
C ASN A 221 -18.58 -11.62 4.25
N TRP A 222 -19.14 -12.44 3.37
CA TRP A 222 -18.94 -12.35 1.93
C TRP A 222 -19.46 -11.04 1.33
N ASP A 223 -20.53 -10.49 1.88
CA ASP A 223 -21.18 -9.22 1.49
C ASP A 223 -20.52 -7.98 2.09
N GLU A 224 -19.46 -8.14 2.88
CA GLU A 224 -18.71 -7.05 3.49
C GLU A 224 -17.38 -6.79 2.75
N VAL A 225 -16.78 -5.63 3.00
CA VAL A 225 -15.37 -5.36 2.69
C VAL A 225 -14.45 -6.02 3.72
N SER A 226 -13.26 -6.46 3.29
CA SER A 226 -12.28 -7.07 4.19
C SER A 226 -11.74 -6.09 5.24
N LYS A 227 -11.24 -6.61 6.35
CA LYS A 227 -10.30 -5.87 7.19
C LYS A 227 -9.01 -5.57 6.43
N THR A 228 -8.24 -4.59 6.91
CA THR A 228 -6.96 -4.21 6.32
C THR A 228 -6.05 -5.43 6.14
N ILE A 229 -5.52 -5.63 4.95
CA ILE A 229 -4.48 -6.63 4.68
C ILE A 229 -3.16 -6.13 5.28
N VAL A 230 -2.58 -6.93 6.16
CA VAL A 230 -1.36 -6.61 6.91
C VAL A 230 -0.16 -7.40 6.38
N SER A 231 1.06 -6.94 6.65
CA SER A 231 2.28 -7.61 6.19
C SER A 231 2.71 -8.81 7.05
N ASN A 232 2.14 -8.97 8.24
CA ASN A 232 2.42 -10.13 9.09
C ASN A 232 1.43 -11.26 8.80
N LEU A 233 1.94 -12.34 8.21
CA LEU A 233 1.18 -13.53 7.83
C LEU A 233 0.32 -14.12 8.96
N ARG A 234 0.76 -14.05 10.22
CA ARG A 234 0.02 -14.61 11.36
C ARG A 234 -1.20 -13.77 11.71
N HIS A 235 -1.24 -12.51 11.29
CA HIS A 235 -2.30 -11.54 11.59
C HIS A 235 -3.23 -11.23 10.40
N ILE A 236 -3.07 -11.94 9.28
CA ILE A 236 -3.95 -11.81 8.11
C ILE A 236 -5.40 -12.06 8.50
N PRO A 237 -6.37 -11.29 7.98
CA PRO A 237 -7.79 -11.49 8.28
C PRO A 237 -8.28 -12.91 7.95
N LEU A 238 -9.34 -13.33 8.65
CA LEU A 238 -9.97 -14.63 8.43
C LEU A 238 -10.77 -14.64 7.14
N HIS A 239 -10.67 -15.74 6.40
CA HIS A 239 -11.53 -15.98 5.24
C HIS A 239 -13.00 -16.20 5.70
N PRO A 240 -14.03 -15.71 4.97
CA PRO A 240 -15.43 -15.81 5.38
C PRO A 240 -15.96 -17.23 5.61
N ILE A 241 -15.33 -18.25 4.99
CA ILE A 241 -15.65 -19.68 5.23
C ILE A 241 -15.34 -20.13 6.66
N SER A 242 -14.45 -19.40 7.36
CA SER A 242 -14.13 -19.71 8.75
C SER A 242 -15.37 -19.49 9.62
N PRO A 243 -15.54 -20.23 10.72
CA PRO A 243 -16.62 -19.98 11.66
C PRO A 243 -16.66 -18.54 12.14
N GLU A 244 -17.86 -18.07 12.43
CA GLU A 244 -18.06 -16.81 13.11
C GLU A 244 -17.33 -16.76 14.46
N LEU A 245 -16.97 -15.55 14.88
CA LEU A 245 -16.33 -15.28 16.17
C LEU A 245 -17.33 -14.61 17.10
N LYS A 246 -17.49 -15.15 18.31
CA LYS A 246 -18.24 -14.52 19.41
C LYS A 246 -17.31 -13.82 20.38
N LYS A 247 -17.69 -12.64 20.88
CA LYS A 247 -16.94 -11.92 21.91
C LYS A 247 -17.26 -12.52 23.28
N VAL A 248 -16.23 -12.96 24.00
CA VAL A 248 -16.37 -13.59 25.34
C VAL A 248 -15.64 -12.80 26.43
N GLY A 249 -14.95 -11.72 26.07
CA GLY A 249 -14.25 -10.82 27.00
C GLY A 249 -13.78 -9.55 26.29
N MET A 250 -13.13 -8.65 27.03
CA MET A 250 -12.65 -7.35 26.49
C MET A 250 -11.78 -7.54 25.25
N ASP A 251 -10.79 -8.43 25.35
CA ASP A 251 -9.82 -8.78 24.31
C ASP A 251 -9.81 -10.29 24.05
N LYS A 252 -11.00 -10.91 24.03
CA LYS A 252 -11.13 -12.36 23.84
C LYS A 252 -12.32 -12.71 22.95
N TRP A 253 -12.04 -13.41 21.86
CA TRP A 253 -12.99 -13.94 20.89
C TRP A 253 -12.77 -15.45 20.73
N GLU A 254 -13.85 -16.16 20.47
CA GLU A 254 -13.83 -17.62 20.28
C GLU A 254 -14.66 -17.98 19.04
N PHE A 255 -14.25 -19.02 18.32
CA PHE A 255 -15.04 -19.55 17.22
C PHE A 255 -16.35 -20.13 17.75
N ILE A 256 -17.46 -19.89 17.04
CA ILE A 256 -18.78 -20.41 17.42
C ILE A 256 -18.86 -21.93 17.18
N THR A 257 -18.13 -22.44 16.18
CA THR A 257 -18.06 -23.88 15.86
C THR A 257 -16.61 -24.34 15.70
N ASN A 258 -16.39 -25.65 15.75
CA ASN A 258 -15.08 -26.28 15.53
C ASN A 258 -14.79 -26.56 14.04
N SER A 259 -15.55 -25.96 13.12
CA SER A 259 -15.32 -26.15 11.69
C SER A 259 -13.96 -25.57 11.30
N PRO A 260 -13.30 -26.10 10.25
CA PRO A 260 -12.01 -25.60 9.80
C PRO A 260 -12.03 -24.09 9.55
N ALA A 261 -10.99 -23.40 10.03
CA ALA A 261 -10.81 -21.96 9.87
C ALA A 261 -9.48 -21.67 9.16
N ARG A 262 -9.43 -20.61 8.36
CA ARG A 262 -8.20 -20.17 7.71
C ARG A 262 -8.12 -18.67 7.54
N ARG A 263 -6.89 -18.19 7.37
CA ARG A 263 -6.59 -16.83 6.93
C ARG A 263 -6.75 -16.74 5.41
N PHE A 264 -6.91 -15.53 4.88
CA PHE A 264 -6.81 -15.32 3.42
C PHE A 264 -5.44 -15.80 2.90
N SER A 265 -5.42 -16.42 1.73
CA SER A 265 -4.18 -16.78 1.02
C SER A 265 -3.42 -15.52 0.58
N TYR A 266 -2.14 -15.64 0.23
CA TYR A 266 -1.39 -14.47 -0.26
C TYR A 266 -1.95 -13.94 -1.60
N LYS A 267 -2.55 -14.80 -2.44
CA LYS A 267 -3.21 -14.39 -3.69
C LYS A 267 -4.54 -13.68 -3.43
N GLU A 268 -5.37 -14.22 -2.55
CA GLU A 268 -6.60 -13.56 -2.10
C GLU A 268 -6.27 -12.20 -1.46
N ALA A 269 -5.24 -12.15 -0.62
CA ALA A 269 -4.75 -10.92 -0.01
C ALA A 269 -4.32 -9.88 -1.05
N ALA A 270 -3.68 -10.29 -2.15
CA ALA A 270 -3.30 -9.40 -3.24
C ALA A 270 -4.52 -8.81 -3.95
N ILE A 271 -5.53 -9.63 -4.21
CA ILE A 271 -6.80 -9.20 -4.82
C ILE A 271 -7.53 -8.22 -3.88
N LEU A 272 -7.61 -8.55 -2.59
CA LEU A 272 -8.19 -7.65 -1.56
C LEU A 272 -7.36 -6.36 -1.37
N GLN A 273 -6.09 -6.38 -1.72
CA GLN A 273 -5.22 -5.21 -1.79
C GLN A 273 -5.47 -4.33 -3.02
N GLY A 274 -6.28 -4.79 -3.97
CA GLY A 274 -6.63 -4.04 -5.18
C GLY A 274 -5.79 -4.42 -6.40
N PHE A 275 -4.95 -5.46 -6.32
CA PHE A 275 -4.28 -6.02 -7.49
C PHE A 275 -5.25 -6.88 -8.31
N SER A 276 -6.24 -6.23 -8.93
CA SER A 276 -7.08 -6.85 -9.95
C SER A 276 -6.28 -7.05 -11.24
N LYS A 277 -6.86 -7.80 -12.19
CA LYS A 277 -6.21 -8.15 -13.46
C LYS A 277 -5.79 -6.93 -14.30
N GLU A 278 -6.41 -5.79 -14.09
CA GLU A 278 -6.14 -4.57 -14.87
C GLU A 278 -4.93 -3.78 -14.38
N TYR A 279 -4.37 -4.14 -13.22
CA TYR A 279 -3.19 -3.52 -12.59
C TYR A 279 -1.92 -4.37 -12.77
N THR A 280 -1.93 -5.31 -13.72
CA THR A 280 -0.74 -6.05 -14.16
C THR A 280 -0.60 -5.91 -15.67
N ASN A 281 0.63 -5.85 -16.19
CA ASN A 281 0.84 -5.68 -17.64
C ASN A 281 0.45 -6.94 -18.44
N HIS A 282 0.42 -8.11 -17.81
CA HIS A 282 0.06 -9.38 -18.45
C HIS A 282 -1.45 -9.70 -18.39
N GLY A 283 -2.26 -8.84 -17.75
CA GLY A 283 -3.72 -9.02 -17.68
C GLY A 283 -4.19 -10.14 -16.73
N GLY A 284 -3.28 -10.70 -15.93
CA GLY A 284 -3.55 -11.71 -14.92
C GLY A 284 -3.51 -11.16 -13.49
N TYR A 285 -3.71 -12.02 -12.50
CA TYR A 285 -3.49 -11.64 -11.10
C TYR A 285 -2.00 -11.44 -10.80
N LEU A 286 -1.69 -10.70 -9.74
CA LEU A 286 -0.31 -10.44 -9.33
C LEU A 286 0.53 -11.73 -9.28
N THR A 287 1.60 -11.76 -10.06
CA THR A 287 2.54 -12.89 -10.13
C THR A 287 3.50 -12.85 -8.96
N PHE A 288 3.72 -14.00 -8.30
CA PHE A 288 4.64 -14.15 -7.18
C PHE A 288 5.73 -15.17 -7.52
N PRO A 289 6.86 -14.75 -8.10
CA PRO A 289 7.97 -15.65 -8.39
C PRO A 289 8.44 -16.38 -7.13
N ASP A 290 8.95 -17.59 -7.32
CA ASP A 290 9.74 -18.25 -6.30
C ASP A 290 11.18 -17.70 -6.33
N MET A 291 11.87 -17.81 -5.21
CA MET A 291 13.30 -17.52 -5.11
C MET A 291 13.95 -18.73 -4.45
N ASP A 292 14.83 -19.40 -5.18
CA ASP A 292 15.48 -20.64 -4.72
C ASP A 292 16.25 -20.47 -3.42
N SER A 293 16.72 -19.25 -3.14
CA SER A 293 17.40 -18.90 -1.89
C SER A 293 16.48 -18.88 -0.66
N PHE A 294 15.16 -18.96 -0.84
CA PHE A 294 14.17 -18.87 0.22
C PHE A 294 13.46 -20.22 0.41
N GLY A 295 13.57 -20.79 1.61
CA GLY A 295 12.71 -21.93 1.99
C GLY A 295 11.22 -21.54 2.04
N ALA A 296 10.34 -22.54 1.93
CA ALA A 296 8.88 -22.34 1.82
C ALA A 296 8.27 -21.41 2.89
N ALA A 297 8.67 -21.55 4.16
CA ALA A 297 8.19 -20.70 5.24
C ALA A 297 8.59 -19.22 5.06
N ARG A 298 9.83 -18.96 4.60
CA ARG A 298 10.30 -17.61 4.30
C ARG A 298 9.58 -17.05 3.08
N MET A 299 9.36 -17.87 2.05
CA MET A 299 8.63 -17.47 0.85
C MET A 299 7.23 -16.97 1.18
N LEU A 300 6.47 -17.74 1.95
CA LEU A 300 5.12 -17.37 2.36
C LEU A 300 5.10 -16.05 3.14
N LYS A 301 6.06 -15.86 4.06
CA LYS A 301 6.23 -14.61 4.81
C LYS A 301 6.47 -13.41 3.90
N GLU A 302 7.37 -13.53 2.94
CA GLU A 302 7.73 -12.42 2.05
C GLU A 302 6.58 -12.10 1.07
N ARG A 303 5.83 -13.09 0.58
CA ARG A 303 4.59 -12.89 -0.20
C ARG A 303 3.55 -12.03 0.52
N TYR A 304 3.24 -12.34 1.78
CA TYR A 304 2.34 -11.49 2.57
C TYR A 304 2.93 -10.12 2.88
N LYS A 305 4.24 -10.05 3.13
CA LYS A 305 4.91 -8.81 3.50
C LYS A 305 4.83 -7.77 2.39
N VAL A 306 5.13 -8.15 1.15
CA VAL A 306 5.09 -7.22 0.02
C VAL A 306 3.66 -6.72 -0.25
N VAL A 307 2.67 -7.61 -0.21
CA VAL A 307 1.25 -7.26 -0.41
C VAL A 307 0.73 -6.34 0.71
N GLY A 308 0.97 -6.70 1.97
CA GLY A 308 0.44 -5.94 3.11
C GLY A 308 1.04 -4.54 3.22
N ASN A 309 2.27 -4.35 2.74
CA ASN A 309 2.94 -3.05 2.69
C ASN A 309 2.58 -2.23 1.45
N ALA A 310 2.11 -2.85 0.37
CA ALA A 310 1.75 -2.15 -0.86
C ALA A 310 0.65 -1.09 -0.63
N VAL A 311 0.66 -0.06 -1.47
CA VAL A 311 -0.47 0.86 -1.60
C VAL A 311 -1.50 0.23 -2.55
N PRO A 312 -2.82 0.32 -2.27
CA PRO A 312 -3.81 -0.19 -3.20
C PRO A 312 -3.75 0.53 -4.55
N PRO A 313 -3.56 -0.19 -5.67
CA PRO A 313 -3.47 0.44 -6.99
C PRO A 313 -4.66 1.33 -7.36
N PRO A 314 -5.94 0.94 -7.14
CA PRO A 314 -7.09 1.78 -7.49
C PRO A 314 -7.15 3.11 -6.73
N LEU A 315 -6.78 3.08 -5.44
CA LEU A 315 -6.70 4.28 -4.63
C LEU A 315 -5.63 5.22 -5.20
N PHE A 316 -4.47 4.67 -5.56
CA PHE A 316 -3.35 5.48 -6.06
C PHE A 316 -3.63 6.04 -7.45
N GLU A 317 -4.23 5.25 -8.35
CA GLU A 317 -4.70 5.72 -9.65
C GLU A 317 -5.66 6.90 -9.52
N ALA A 318 -6.64 6.81 -8.62
CA ALA A 318 -7.59 7.90 -8.38
C ALA A 318 -6.91 9.20 -7.93
N VAL A 319 -5.88 9.09 -7.07
CA VAL A 319 -5.09 10.25 -6.61
C VAL A 319 -4.32 10.87 -7.78
N VAL A 320 -3.62 10.05 -8.57
CA VAL A 320 -2.79 10.49 -9.70
C VAL A 320 -3.63 11.15 -10.78
N ARG A 321 -4.76 10.53 -11.17
CA ARG A 321 -5.67 11.07 -12.20
C ARG A 321 -6.29 12.42 -11.82
N ASN A 322 -6.30 12.77 -10.54
CA ASN A 322 -6.85 14.03 -10.07
C ASN A 322 -5.82 15.16 -10.03
N ILE A 323 -4.57 14.91 -10.45
CA ILE A 323 -3.60 15.97 -10.65
C ILE A 323 -4.05 16.80 -11.87
N PRO A 324 -4.08 18.14 -11.78
CA PRO A 324 -4.38 19.00 -12.93
C PRO A 324 -3.45 18.72 -14.12
N ASP A 325 -3.89 19.06 -15.33
CA ASP A 325 -3.07 18.85 -16.53
C ASP A 325 -1.85 19.82 -16.53
N ILE A 326 -0.70 19.29 -16.11
CA ILE A 326 0.57 20.01 -15.96
C ILE A 326 1.72 19.32 -16.71
N TRP A 327 1.42 18.24 -17.44
CA TRP A 327 2.40 17.31 -18.00
C TRP A 327 3.10 17.80 -19.25
#